data_AF-A0A0P7ZLQ9-F1
#
_entry.id   AF-A0A0P7ZLQ9-F1
#
_cell.length_a   1.000
_cell.length_b   1.000
_cell.length_c   1.000
_cell.angle_alpha   90.00
_cell.angle_beta   90.00
_cell.angle_gamma   90.00
#
_symmetry.space_group_name_H-M   'P 1'
#
loop_
_entity.id
_entity.type
_entity.pdbx_description
1 polymer ?
#
loop_
_entity_poly.entity_id
_entity_poly.type
_entity_poly.pdbx_seq_one_letter_code
_entity_poly.pdbx_strand_id
1 'polypeptide(L)'
;MAQLPYGFDVRSLDSQDDDPWTKLDTINEYLEAGEPIPAYLAQWLGLAIVHSNRDPNELLRGLGLKKKRGRQPHDANARFVWGKKVCELEDQGEAAEAAIQAVVVEYAKLHGEEPSRSAVQDWRDNYRKREDAAHCR
;
A
#
# COMPACT_ATOMS: atom_id res chain seq x y z
N MET A 1 -13.23 0.89 27.66
CA MET A 1 -12.48 0.16 26.63
C MET A 1 -12.16 1.14 25.52
N ALA A 2 -10.91 1.54 25.35
CA ALA A 2 -10.53 2.52 24.33
C ALA A 2 -10.49 1.83 22.96
N GLN A 3 -11.38 2.27 22.07
CA GLN A 3 -11.39 1.85 20.67
C GLN A 3 -10.25 2.58 19.96
N LEU A 4 -9.17 1.87 19.63
CA LEU A 4 -8.07 2.43 18.83
C LEU A 4 -8.50 2.52 17.36
N PRO A 5 -8.12 3.60 16.65
CA PRO A 5 -8.59 3.87 15.29
C PRO A 5 -8.19 2.77 14.31
N TYR A 6 -9.14 2.41 13.45
CA TYR A 6 -8.94 1.47 12.34
C TYR A 6 -7.93 2.08 11.35
N GLY A 7 -6.74 1.48 11.26
CA GLY A 7 -5.62 2.01 10.46
C GLY A 7 -4.31 2.19 11.23
N PHE A 8 -4.06 1.40 12.28
CA PHE A 8 -2.79 1.42 13.00
C PHE A 8 -1.65 0.94 12.10
N ASP A 9 -0.85 1.88 11.59
CA ASP A 9 0.43 1.57 10.94
C ASP A 9 1.50 1.51 12.04
N VAL A 10 2.04 0.33 12.32
CA VAL A 10 3.13 0.13 13.30
C VAL A 10 4.33 1.04 12.96
N ARG A 11 4.48 1.39 11.67
CA ARG A 11 5.49 2.32 11.17
C ARG A 11 5.28 3.78 11.58
N SER A 12 4.11 4.14 12.07
CA SER A 12 3.85 5.50 12.57
C SER A 12 4.43 5.76 13.96
N LEU A 13 4.86 4.70 14.65
CA LEU A 13 5.62 4.78 15.91
C LEU A 13 7.14 4.75 15.68
N ASP A 14 7.59 4.59 14.42
CA ASP A 14 9.00 4.62 14.09
C ASP A 14 9.51 6.07 14.09
N SER A 15 10.44 6.36 14.99
CA SER A 15 11.57 7.20 14.64
C SER A 15 12.20 6.60 13.38
N GLN A 16 12.27 7.40 12.32
CA GLN A 16 12.43 7.00 10.91
C GLN A 16 13.62 6.11 10.52
N ASP A 17 14.49 5.64 11.42
CA ASP A 17 15.79 5.08 11.05
C ASP A 17 16.27 3.82 11.82
N ASP A 18 15.50 3.27 12.76
CA ASP A 18 15.98 2.11 13.54
C ASP A 18 15.64 0.77 12.87
N ASP A 19 16.67 0.04 12.43
CA ASP A 19 16.56 -1.30 11.85
C ASP A 19 15.85 -2.27 12.83
N PRO A 20 14.78 -2.97 12.40
CA PRO A 20 14.05 -3.87 13.29
C PRO A 20 14.87 -5.02 13.87
N TRP A 21 15.95 -5.44 13.21
CA TRP A 21 16.88 -6.42 13.79
C TRP A 21 17.63 -5.83 14.98
N THR A 22 18.12 -4.59 14.89
CA THR A 22 18.75 -3.90 16.01
C THR A 22 17.83 -3.78 17.21
N LYS A 23 16.53 -3.50 17.01
CA LYS A 23 15.55 -3.46 18.10
C LYS A 23 15.42 -4.81 18.81
N LEU A 24 15.45 -5.92 18.07
CA LEU A 24 15.42 -7.26 18.66
C LEU A 24 16.71 -7.61 19.40
N ASP A 25 17.86 -7.23 18.84
CA ASP A 25 19.15 -7.44 19.48
C ASP A 25 19.21 -6.67 20.81
N THR A 26 18.79 -5.40 20.83
CA THR A 26 18.69 -4.62 22.06
C THR A 26 17.75 -5.27 23.08
N ILE A 27 16.58 -5.78 22.66
CA ILE A 27 15.68 -6.50 23.58
C ILE A 27 16.39 -7.74 24.15
N ASN A 28 17.14 -8.48 23.33
CA ASN A 28 17.89 -9.64 23.78
C ASN A 28 18.96 -9.25 24.80
N GLU A 29 19.70 -8.16 24.58
CA GLU A 29 20.69 -7.63 25.54
C GLU A 29 20.06 -7.30 26.90
N TYR A 30 18.90 -6.61 26.91
CA TYR A 30 18.18 -6.32 28.15
C TYR A 30 17.71 -7.60 28.87
N LEU A 31 17.23 -8.59 28.11
CA LEU A 31 16.79 -9.88 28.66
C LEU A 31 17.96 -10.69 29.24
N GLU A 32 19.11 -10.71 28.58
CA GLU A 32 20.32 -11.38 29.05
C GLU A 32 20.93 -10.70 30.28
N ALA A 33 20.88 -9.37 30.32
CA ALA A 33 21.30 -8.58 31.48
C ALA A 33 20.33 -8.68 32.67
N GLY A 34 19.12 -9.23 32.46
CA GLY A 34 18.05 -9.26 33.47
C GLY A 34 17.49 -7.87 33.78
N GLU A 35 17.68 -6.91 32.88
CA GLU A 35 17.24 -5.53 33.01
C GLU A 35 15.83 -5.34 32.43
N PRO A 36 15.06 -4.35 32.92
CA PRO A 36 13.74 -4.07 32.37
C PRO A 36 13.86 -3.52 30.95
N ILE A 37 13.17 -4.17 30.01
CA ILE A 37 13.10 -3.73 28.61
C ILE A 37 12.49 -2.31 28.56
N PRO A 38 13.07 -1.37 27.79
CA PRO A 38 12.50 -0.06 27.57
C PRO A 38 11.04 -0.11 27.10
N ALA A 39 10.18 0.75 27.66
CA ALA A 39 8.73 0.68 27.45
C ALA A 39 8.30 0.72 25.99
N TYR A 40 9.00 1.49 25.14
CA TYR A 40 8.70 1.59 23.71
C TYR A 40 9.00 0.28 22.96
N LEU A 41 10.09 -0.43 23.32
CA LEU A 41 10.45 -1.73 22.75
C LEU A 41 9.49 -2.82 23.20
N ALA A 42 9.13 -2.82 24.48
CA ALA A 42 8.15 -3.75 25.03
C ALA A 42 6.76 -3.54 24.39
N GLN A 43 6.34 -2.29 24.18
CA GLN A 43 5.10 -1.97 23.49
C GLN A 43 5.13 -2.42 22.04
N TRP A 44 6.23 -2.14 21.32
CA TRP A 44 6.42 -2.57 19.93
C TRP A 44 6.34 -4.09 19.78
N LEU A 45 7.11 -4.85 20.56
CA LEU A 45 7.11 -6.32 20.54
C LEU A 45 5.76 -6.88 20.97
N GLY A 46 5.17 -6.36 22.05
CA GLY A 46 3.87 -6.79 22.56
C GLY A 46 2.75 -6.59 21.55
N LEU A 47 2.71 -5.45 20.88
CA LEU A 47 1.73 -5.19 19.81
C LEU A 47 1.91 -6.13 18.63
N ALA A 48 3.15 -6.39 18.20
CA ALA A 48 3.41 -7.36 17.13
C ALA A 48 2.90 -8.76 17.49
N ILE A 49 3.08 -9.20 18.74
CA ILE A 49 2.57 -10.49 19.23
C ILE A 49 1.05 -10.51 19.25
N VAL A 50 0.39 -9.50 19.85
CA VAL A 50 -1.08 -9.46 19.96
C VAL A 50 -1.74 -9.45 18.58
N HIS A 51 -1.22 -8.65 17.65
CA HIS A 51 -1.80 -8.52 16.31
C HIS A 51 -1.47 -9.68 15.37
N SER A 52 -0.40 -10.45 15.65
CA SER A 52 -0.06 -11.62 14.84
C SER A 52 -1.12 -12.72 14.87
N ASN A 53 -1.93 -12.79 15.92
CA ASN A 53 -2.88 -13.89 16.15
C ASN A 53 -2.25 -15.29 15.93
N ARG A 54 -1.00 -15.47 16.37
CA ARG A 54 -0.19 -16.69 16.18
C ARG A 54 0.16 -17.02 14.71
N ASP A 55 -0.10 -16.14 13.75
CA ASP A 55 0.43 -16.26 12.39
C ASP A 55 1.89 -15.76 12.35
N PRO A 56 2.87 -16.64 12.05
CA PRO A 56 4.27 -16.24 11.96
C PRO A 56 4.52 -15.14 10.92
N ASN A 57 3.73 -15.08 9.85
CA ASN A 57 3.89 -14.08 8.80
C ASN A 57 3.41 -12.70 9.25
N GLU A 58 2.29 -12.65 9.97
CA GLU A 58 1.78 -11.39 10.54
C GLU A 58 2.66 -10.91 11.69
N LEU A 59 3.25 -11.81 12.48
CA LEU A 59 4.27 -11.45 13.47
C LEU A 59 5.46 -10.77 12.80
N LEU A 60 6.06 -11.39 11.79
CA LEU A 60 7.21 -10.82 11.08
C LEU A 60 6.86 -9.50 10.37
N ARG A 61 5.60 -9.31 9.94
CA ARG A 61 5.12 -8.04 9.38
C ARG A 61 4.96 -6.97 10.46
N GLY A 62 4.39 -7.32 11.61
CA GLY A 62 4.25 -6.44 12.76
C GLY A 62 5.60 -5.99 13.32
N LEU A 63 6.61 -6.86 13.26
CA LEU A 63 7.99 -6.54 13.59
C LEU A 63 8.73 -5.78 12.47
N GLY A 64 8.12 -5.50 11.32
CA GLY A 64 8.80 -4.85 10.20
C GLY A 64 9.85 -5.70 9.46
N LEU A 65 10.17 -6.90 9.96
CA LEU A 65 11.13 -7.85 9.39
C LEU A 65 10.69 -8.46 8.06
N LYS A 66 9.38 -8.52 7.83
CA LYS A 66 8.79 -8.99 6.57
C LYS A 66 7.96 -7.88 5.97
N LYS A 67 8.35 -7.45 4.77
CA LYS A 67 7.50 -6.55 3.97
C LYS A 67 6.15 -7.22 3.79
N LYS A 68 5.06 -6.52 4.16
CA LYS A 68 3.72 -6.91 3.76
C LYS A 68 3.77 -7.10 2.24
N ARG A 69 3.19 -8.18 1.73
CA ARG A 69 3.07 -8.40 0.28
C ARG A 69 2.12 -7.33 -0.25
N GLY A 70 2.64 -6.13 -0.44
CA GLY A 70 1.95 -5.04 -1.08
C GLY A 70 1.90 -5.40 -2.55
N ARG A 71 0.67 -5.54 -3.06
CA ARG A 71 0.37 -5.13 -4.43
C ARG A 71 1.15 -3.84 -4.64
N GLN A 72 2.09 -3.80 -5.60
CA GLN A 72 2.83 -2.58 -5.88
C GLN A 72 1.82 -1.42 -5.89
N PRO A 73 2.11 -0.28 -5.24
CA PRO A 73 1.38 0.92 -5.56
C PRO A 73 1.68 1.16 -7.04
N HIS A 74 0.81 0.68 -7.93
CA HIS A 74 0.77 1.22 -9.28
C HIS A 74 0.60 2.70 -9.05
N ASP A 75 1.64 3.41 -9.44
CA ASP A 75 1.78 4.83 -9.34
C ASP A 75 0.42 5.48 -9.62
N ALA A 76 -0.19 6.08 -8.60
CA ALA A 76 -1.56 6.59 -8.71
C ALA A 76 -1.65 7.63 -9.83
N ASN A 77 -0.53 8.28 -10.14
CA ASN A 77 -0.34 9.13 -11.30
C ASN A 77 -0.34 8.36 -12.62
N ALA A 78 0.35 7.21 -12.71
CA ALA A 78 0.30 6.38 -13.91
C ALA A 78 -1.13 5.93 -14.22
N ARG A 79 -1.89 5.46 -13.22
CA ARG A 79 -3.30 5.08 -13.41
C ARG A 79 -4.17 6.25 -13.88
N PHE A 80 -3.90 7.45 -13.36
CA PHE A 80 -4.60 8.66 -13.79
C PHE A 80 -4.29 9.03 -15.25
N VAL A 81 -3.02 8.96 -15.67
CA VAL A 81 -2.61 9.20 -17.06
C VAL A 81 -3.27 8.21 -18.01
N TRP A 82 -3.32 6.93 -17.65
CA TRP A 82 -3.98 5.91 -18.46
C TRP A 82 -5.50 6.07 -18.49
N GLY A 83 -6.12 6.48 -17.38
CA GLY A 83 -7.55 6.84 -17.34
C GLY A 83 -7.91 8.05 -18.21
N LYS A 84 -7.04 9.07 -18.23
CA LYS A 84 -7.14 10.24 -19.13
C LYS A 84 -7.12 9.81 -20.58
N LYS A 85 -6.19 8.92 -20.93
CA LYS A 85 -6.02 8.42 -22.29
C LYS A 85 -7.25 7.68 -22.81
N VAL A 86 -7.92 6.90 -21.95
CA VAL A 86 -9.20 6.27 -22.33
C VAL A 86 -10.25 7.33 -22.65
N CYS A 87 -10.36 8.39 -21.84
CA CYS A 87 -11.33 9.47 -22.09
C CYS A 87 -10.99 10.25 -23.36
N GLU A 88 -9.71 10.53 -23.64
CA GLU A 88 -9.28 11.21 -24.88
C GLU A 88 -9.63 10.40 -26.13
N LEU A 89 -9.53 9.06 -26.09
CA LEU A 89 -9.96 8.19 -27.18
C LEU A 89 -11.49 8.18 -27.34
N GLU A 90 -12.24 8.18 -26.22
CA GLU A 90 -13.70 8.32 -26.25
C GLU A 90 -14.12 9.69 -26.85
N ASP A 91 -13.42 10.78 -26.50
CA ASP A 91 -13.66 12.13 -27.02
C ASP A 91 -13.32 12.25 -28.51
N GLN A 92 -12.36 11.44 -29.01
CA GLN A 92 -12.03 11.33 -30.43
C GLN A 92 -13.07 10.51 -31.23
N GLY A 93 -14.10 9.99 -30.57
CA GLY A 93 -15.20 9.26 -31.19
C GLY A 93 -15.03 7.74 -31.18
N GLU A 94 -14.06 7.20 -30.45
CA GLU A 94 -13.97 5.75 -30.25
C GLU A 94 -15.05 5.25 -29.29
N ALA A 95 -15.57 4.04 -29.54
CA ALA A 95 -16.44 3.38 -28.60
C ALA A 95 -15.67 3.03 -27.31
N ALA A 96 -16.31 3.14 -26.15
CA ALA A 96 -15.69 2.91 -24.85
C ALA A 96 -14.91 1.59 -24.74
N GLU A 97 -15.43 0.49 -25.31
CA GLU A 97 -14.72 -0.80 -25.31
C GLU A 97 -13.48 -0.81 -26.20
N ALA A 98 -13.51 -0.09 -27.33
CA ALA A 98 -12.36 0.03 -28.22
C ALA A 98 -11.24 0.85 -27.57
N ALA A 99 -11.60 1.97 -26.94
CA ALA A 99 -10.68 2.83 -26.19
C ALA A 99 -10.01 2.07 -25.02
N ILE A 100 -10.79 1.28 -24.26
CA ILE A 100 -10.26 0.45 -23.18
C ILE A 100 -9.30 -0.60 -23.72
N GLN A 101 -9.67 -1.30 -24.80
CA GLN A 101 -8.80 -2.32 -25.38
C GLN A 101 -7.50 -1.74 -25.95
N ALA A 102 -7.55 -0.56 -26.56
CA ALA A 102 -6.38 0.15 -27.05
C ALA A 102 -5.40 0.46 -25.89
N VAL A 103 -5.92 0.94 -24.77
CA VAL A 103 -5.11 1.24 -23.57
C VAL A 103 -4.55 -0.02 -22.92
N VAL A 104 -5.31 -1.12 -22.85
CA VAL A 104 -4.79 -2.42 -22.35
C VAL A 104 -3.57 -2.86 -23.16
N VAL A 105 -3.68 -2.84 -24.50
CA VAL A 105 -2.62 -3.25 -25.41
C VAL A 105 -1.39 -2.35 -25.29
N GLU A 106 -1.60 -1.04 -25.20
CA GLU A 106 -0.49 -0.09 -25.09
C GLU A 106 0.21 -0.17 -23.73
N TYR A 107 -0.55 -0.34 -22.65
CA TYR A 107 -0.02 -0.55 -21.31
C TYR A 107 0.84 -1.81 -21.25
N ALA A 108 0.35 -2.92 -21.83
CA ALA A 108 1.07 -4.18 -21.89
C ALA A 108 2.40 -4.06 -22.65
N LYS A 109 2.44 -3.26 -23.74
CA LYS A 109 3.67 -3.00 -24.49
C LYS A 109 4.72 -2.23 -23.68
N LEU A 110 4.30 -1.29 -22.84
CA LEU A 110 5.22 -0.43 -22.10
C LEU A 110 5.67 -1.02 -20.76
N HIS A 111 4.80 -1.79 -20.11
CA HIS A 111 5.04 -2.29 -18.75
C HIS A 111 5.25 -3.81 -18.69
N GLY A 112 5.02 -4.53 -19.80
CA GLY A 112 5.13 -5.99 -19.83
C GLY A 112 4.05 -6.72 -19.02
N GLU A 113 3.05 -5.99 -18.50
CA GLU A 113 1.93 -6.52 -17.73
C GLU A 113 0.63 -6.12 -18.43
N GLU A 114 -0.25 -7.08 -18.69
CA GLU A 114 -1.56 -6.82 -19.28
C GLU A 114 -2.57 -6.51 -18.15
N PRO A 115 -3.04 -5.25 -18.03
CA PRO A 115 -4.01 -4.90 -17.01
C PRO A 115 -5.37 -5.51 -17.38
N SER A 116 -6.12 -5.94 -16.38
CA SER A 116 -7.48 -6.42 -16.64
C SER A 116 -8.36 -5.30 -17.19
N ARG A 117 -9.29 -5.63 -18.09
CA ARG A 117 -10.30 -4.68 -18.61
C ARG A 117 -11.02 -3.94 -17.48
N SER A 118 -11.36 -4.62 -16.39
CA SER A 118 -11.95 -4.01 -15.19
C SER A 118 -11.04 -2.98 -14.53
N ALA A 119 -9.73 -3.21 -14.49
CA ALA A 119 -8.79 -2.26 -13.92
C ALA A 119 -8.69 -0.98 -14.76
N VAL A 120 -8.68 -1.11 -16.09
CA VAL A 120 -8.66 0.05 -17.00
C VAL A 120 -9.97 0.83 -16.94
N GLN A 121 -11.10 0.13 -16.81
CA GLN A 121 -12.40 0.76 -16.55
C GLN A 121 -12.39 1.55 -15.24
N ASP A 122 -11.85 0.98 -14.16
CA ASP A 122 -11.70 1.69 -12.88
C ASP A 122 -10.82 2.94 -13.02
N TRP A 123 -9.78 2.91 -13.87
CA TRP A 123 -8.91 4.07 -14.11
C TRP A 123 -9.67 5.20 -14.80
N ARG A 124 -10.46 4.87 -15.84
CA ARG A 124 -11.32 5.84 -16.53
C ARG A 124 -12.34 6.47 -15.58
N ASP A 125 -13.03 5.65 -14.80
CA ASP A 125 -14.09 6.13 -13.91
C ASP A 125 -13.52 6.99 -12.77
N ASN A 126 -12.33 6.66 -12.27
CA ASN A 126 -11.61 7.51 -11.30
C ASN A 126 -11.10 8.82 -11.91
N TYR A 127 -10.69 8.83 -13.18
CA TYR A 127 -10.31 10.05 -13.89
C TYR A 127 -11.50 11.01 -14.00
N ARG A 128 -12.65 10.53 -14.50
CA ARG A 128 -13.88 11.35 -14.62
C ARG A 128 -14.32 11.95 -13.30
N LYS A 129 -14.36 11.15 -12.23
CA LYS A 129 -14.69 11.64 -10.89
C LYS A 129 -13.78 12.77 -10.41
N ARG A 130 -12.50 12.74 -10.79
CA ARG A 130 -11.54 13.79 -10.43
C ARG A 130 -11.70 15.04 -11.27
N GLU A 131 -12.00 14.91 -12.56
CA GLU A 131 -12.31 16.06 -13.42
C GLU A 131 -13.62 16.73 -13.01
N ASP A 132 -14.68 15.96 -12.76
CA ASP A 132 -15.97 16.48 -12.28
C ASP A 132 -15.78 17.25 -10.95
N ALA A 133 -14.99 16.70 -10.03
CA ALA A 133 -14.68 17.36 -8.76
C ALA A 133 -13.82 18.63 -8.92
N ALA A 134 -13.01 18.73 -9.98
CA ALA A 134 -12.20 19.91 -10.29
C ALA A 134 -13.00 21.01 -11.00
N HIS A 135 -13.98 20.65 -11.83
CA HIS A 135 -14.85 21.59 -12.54
C HIS A 135 -16.02 22.14 -11.70
N CYS A 136 -16.32 21.53 -10.54
CA CYS A 136 -17.31 22.04 -9.57
C CYS A 136 -16.71 22.98 -8.49
N ARG A 137 -15.54 23.58 -8.72
CA ARG A 137 -14.98 24.68 -7.90
C ARG A 137 -14.94 25.98 -8.68
#